data_AF-A0A3F3GWS5-F1
#
_entry.id   AF-A0A3F3GWS5-F1
#
_cell.length_a   1.000
_cell.length_b   1.000
_cell.length_c   1.000
_cell.angle_alpha   90.00
_cell.angle_beta   90.00
_cell.angle_gamma   90.00
#
_symmetry.space_group_name_H-M   'P 1'
#
loop_
_entity.id
_entity.type
_entity.pdbx_description
1 polymer ?
#
loop_
_entity_poly.entity_id
_entity_poly.type
_entity_poly.pdbx_seq_one_letter_code
_entity_poly.pdbx_strand_id
1 'polypeptide(L)'
;MTVSKMINKVRGSDVWPVLAPLVVGAAYAWWRYHRFSFENSLILIVVVAVVKWALDLITQNHRYDQSLITLSWIADVILPYLLLVAQLVVNTNFALSLGFLLTWFGVAWPLILLSVAVRLAKNVRVVRAEEISDPTGAIKASSRWIRPLFLTLPFLAYGEILLYTLSGYMPVLSWAMIVLFPLVLAQALAVGLESDLDRLADLPARNLFLTAGAMVLVLVISSS
;
A
#
# COMPACT_ATOMS: atom_id res chain seq x y z
N MET A 1 -3.28 27.86 1.70
CA MET A 1 -2.63 26.58 2.06
C MET A 1 -1.43 26.40 1.14
N THR A 2 -0.21 26.28 1.67
CA THR A 2 1.01 26.15 0.85
C THR A 2 1.10 24.76 0.19
N VAL A 3 1.65 24.69 -1.03
CA VAL A 3 1.80 23.44 -1.81
C VAL A 3 2.50 22.33 -0.99
N SER A 4 3.52 22.69 -0.19
CA SER A 4 4.21 21.77 0.71
C SER A 4 3.31 21.14 1.78
N LYS A 5 2.34 21.90 2.33
CA LYS A 5 1.35 21.38 3.28
C LYS A 5 0.37 20.42 2.61
N MET A 6 -0.02 20.71 1.37
CA MET A 6 -0.93 19.85 0.60
C MET A 6 -0.26 18.52 0.24
N ILE A 7 0.98 18.56 -0.27
CA ILE A 7 1.76 17.35 -0.58
C ILE A 7 1.97 16.52 0.68
N ASN A 8 2.35 17.12 1.81
CA ASN A 8 2.53 16.35 3.05
C ASN A 8 1.23 15.69 3.55
N LYS A 9 0.09 16.37 3.40
CA LYS A 9 -1.24 15.81 3.75
C LYS A 9 -1.62 14.64 2.85
N VAL A 10 -1.37 14.78 1.54
CA VAL A 10 -1.62 13.74 0.55
C VAL A 10 -0.70 12.54 0.77
N ARG A 11 0.59 12.78 1.04
CA ARG A 11 1.63 11.75 1.25
C ARG A 11 1.38 10.87 2.48
N GLY A 12 0.76 11.40 3.53
CA GLY A 12 0.36 10.64 4.74
C GLY A 12 -1.07 10.11 4.71
N SER A 13 -1.75 10.18 3.56
CA SER A 13 -3.16 9.79 3.45
C SER A 13 -3.35 8.27 3.41
N ASP A 14 -4.43 7.80 4.03
CA ASP A 14 -4.84 6.40 4.02
C ASP A 14 -5.37 5.92 2.66
N VAL A 15 -5.37 6.77 1.65
CA VAL A 15 -5.89 6.46 0.31
C VAL A 15 -4.91 5.59 -0.50
N TRP A 16 -3.61 5.64 -0.20
CA TRP A 16 -2.55 4.93 -0.95
C TRP A 16 -2.65 3.40 -1.02
N PRO A 17 -3.07 2.68 0.03
CA PRO A 17 -3.38 1.24 -0.04
C PRO A 17 -4.37 0.83 -1.14
N VAL A 18 -5.13 1.80 -1.67
CA VAL A 18 -6.14 1.58 -2.71
C VAL A 18 -5.70 2.12 -4.05
N LEU A 19 -5.09 3.32 -4.09
CA LEU A 19 -4.62 3.89 -5.34
C LEU A 19 -3.38 3.18 -5.89
N ALA A 20 -2.43 2.79 -5.04
CA ALA A 20 -1.19 2.18 -5.52
C ALA A 20 -1.43 0.86 -6.28
N PRO A 21 -2.28 -0.08 -5.81
CA PRO A 21 -2.59 -1.30 -6.56
C PRO A 21 -3.28 -1.05 -7.91
N LEU A 22 -4.16 -0.05 -8.00
CA LEU A 22 -4.82 0.31 -9.25
C LEU A 22 -3.84 0.89 -10.27
N VAL A 23 -2.96 1.79 -9.83
CA VAL A 23 -1.92 2.34 -10.72
C VAL A 23 -0.95 1.24 -11.14
N VAL A 24 -0.54 0.36 -10.23
CA VAL A 24 0.34 -0.77 -10.53
C VAL A 24 -0.30 -1.73 -11.52
N GLY A 25 -1.57 -2.10 -11.35
CA GLY A 25 -2.28 -2.97 -12.28
C GLY A 25 -2.40 -2.36 -13.67
N ALA A 26 -2.62 -1.05 -13.78
CA ALA A 26 -2.71 -0.33 -15.05
C ALA A 26 -1.35 -0.27 -15.75
N ALA A 27 -0.31 0.11 -15.01
CA ALA A 27 1.07 0.15 -15.49
C ALA A 27 1.53 -1.23 -15.96
N TYR A 28 1.20 -2.28 -15.22
CA TYR A 28 1.55 -3.63 -15.60
C TYR A 28 0.79 -4.10 -16.85
N ALA A 29 -0.53 -3.87 -16.91
CA ALA A 29 -1.35 -4.22 -18.07
C ALA A 29 -0.78 -3.61 -19.36
N TRP A 30 -0.39 -2.35 -19.27
CA TRP A 30 0.23 -1.62 -20.35
C TRP A 30 1.61 -2.18 -20.70
N TRP A 31 2.52 -2.31 -19.72
CA TRP A 31 3.90 -2.75 -19.97
C TRP A 31 4.01 -4.19 -20.50
N ARG A 32 3.33 -5.15 -19.87
CA ARG A 32 3.49 -6.57 -20.21
C ARG A 32 2.64 -6.99 -21.39
N TYR A 33 1.42 -6.47 -21.48
CA TYR A 33 0.43 -6.92 -22.44
C TYR A 33 0.13 -5.90 -23.53
N HIS A 34 0.71 -4.70 -23.47
CA HIS A 34 0.44 -3.60 -24.40
C HIS A 34 -1.06 -3.28 -24.49
N ARG A 35 -1.77 -3.49 -23.37
CA ARG A 35 -3.21 -3.29 -23.26
C ARG A 35 -3.49 -2.29 -22.14
N PHE A 36 -4.04 -1.15 -22.53
CA PHE A 36 -4.44 -0.10 -21.60
C PHE A 36 -5.67 0.61 -22.14
N SER A 37 -6.76 0.54 -21.37
CA SER A 37 -7.95 1.35 -21.57
C SER A 37 -7.93 2.46 -20.55
N PHE A 38 -7.63 3.69 -21.01
CA PHE A 38 -7.61 4.87 -20.15
C PHE A 38 -8.96 5.10 -19.49
N GLU A 39 -10.05 5.02 -20.27
CA GLU A 39 -11.41 5.25 -19.79
C GLU A 39 -11.79 4.24 -18.70
N ASN A 40 -11.64 2.94 -18.97
CA ASN A 40 -12.03 1.92 -18.00
C ASN A 40 -11.15 1.96 -16.74
N SER A 41 -9.85 2.25 -16.91
CA SER A 41 -8.93 2.41 -15.79
C SER A 41 -9.28 3.61 -14.92
N LEU A 42 -9.64 4.74 -15.53
CA LEU A 42 -10.02 5.95 -14.82
C LEU A 42 -11.35 5.74 -14.08
N ILE A 43 -12.34 5.13 -14.72
CA ILE A 43 -13.62 4.79 -14.10
C ILE A 43 -13.40 3.91 -12.87
N LEU A 44 -12.59 2.86 -12.98
CA LEU A 44 -12.32 1.96 -11.86
C LEU A 44 -11.64 2.70 -10.70
N ILE A 45 -10.67 3.58 -10.97
CA ILE A 45 -10.02 4.42 -9.96
C ILE A 45 -11.03 5.32 -9.25
N VAL A 46 -11.89 6.01 -10.00
CA VAL A 46 -12.90 6.91 -9.42
C VAL A 46 -13.92 6.13 -8.58
N VAL A 47 -14.44 5.02 -9.09
CA VAL A 47 -15.42 4.17 -8.37
C VAL A 47 -14.83 3.69 -7.05
N VAL A 48 -13.61 3.15 -7.08
CA VAL A 48 -12.98 2.62 -5.88
C VAL A 48 -12.66 3.74 -4.87
N ALA A 49 -12.24 4.92 -5.34
CA ALA A 49 -12.02 6.08 -4.48
C ALA A 49 -13.32 6.53 -3.78
N VAL A 50 -14.44 6.55 -4.50
CA VAL A 50 -15.77 6.90 -3.95
C VAL A 50 -16.23 5.85 -2.93
N VAL A 51 -16.13 4.56 -3.27
CA VAL A 51 -16.51 3.46 -2.36
C VAL A 51 -15.68 3.49 -1.07
N LYS A 52 -14.37 3.70 -1.20
CA LYS A 52 -13.47 3.83 -0.04
C LYS A 52 -13.88 5.01 0.85
N TRP A 53 -14.13 6.16 0.25
CA TRP A 53 -14.54 7.35 0.99
C TRP A 53 -15.88 7.13 1.74
N ALA A 54 -16.84 6.45 1.10
CA ALA A 54 -18.10 6.09 1.73
C ALA A 54 -17.90 5.10 2.91
N LEU A 55 -17.04 4.09 2.74
CA LEU A 55 -16.69 3.14 3.81
C LEU A 55 -16.02 3.83 4.99
N ASP A 56 -15.09 4.75 4.75
CA ASP A 56 -14.43 5.52 5.80
C ASP A 56 -15.45 6.36 6.58
N LEU A 57 -16.42 6.95 5.90
CA LEU A 57 -17.48 7.75 6.50
C LEU A 57 -18.42 6.90 7.39
N ILE A 58 -18.80 5.71 6.92
CA ILE A 58 -19.63 4.77 7.68
C ILE A 58 -18.87 4.25 8.92
N THR A 59 -17.59 3.92 8.74
CA THR A 59 -16.73 3.38 9.82
C THR A 59 -16.46 4.43 10.89
N GLN A 60 -16.31 5.71 10.51
CA GLN A 60 -16.21 6.80 11.48
C GLN A 60 -17.46 6.92 12.37
N ASN A 61 -18.65 6.66 11.82
CA ASN A 61 -19.90 6.70 12.58
C ASN A 61 -20.12 5.48 13.48
N HIS A 62 -19.45 4.34 13.22
CA HIS A 62 -19.64 3.07 13.95
C HIS A 62 -18.37 2.59 14.66
N ARG A 63 -17.64 3.50 15.31
CA ARG A 63 -16.32 3.25 15.93
C ARG A 63 -16.25 2.12 16.97
N TYR A 64 -17.38 1.65 17.51
CA TYR A 64 -17.42 0.66 18.58
C TYR A 64 -17.79 -0.76 18.13
N ASP A 65 -18.05 -0.99 16.83
CA ASP A 65 -18.43 -2.31 16.34
C ASP A 65 -17.20 -3.17 16.01
N GLN A 66 -16.93 -4.15 16.87
CA GLN A 66 -15.82 -5.10 16.74
C GLN A 66 -15.87 -5.91 15.43
N SER A 67 -17.08 -6.17 14.90
CA SER A 67 -17.27 -6.93 13.67
C SER A 67 -16.84 -6.13 12.44
N LEU A 68 -17.17 -4.84 12.40
CA LEU A 68 -16.75 -3.91 11.35
C LEU A 68 -15.24 -3.69 11.36
N ILE A 69 -14.61 -3.64 12.53
CA ILE A 69 -13.15 -3.53 12.66
C ILE A 69 -12.46 -4.75 12.06
N THR A 70 -12.97 -5.95 12.33
CA THR A 70 -12.42 -7.22 11.81
C THR A 70 -12.61 -7.34 10.31
N LEU A 71 -13.80 -7.00 9.82
CA LEU A 71 -14.11 -7.05 8.39
C LEU A 71 -13.29 -6.03 7.60
N SER A 72 -13.11 -4.83 8.17
CA SER A 72 -12.20 -3.83 7.63
C SER A 72 -10.76 -4.35 7.56
N TRP A 73 -10.29 -5.10 8.57
CA TRP A 73 -8.94 -5.70 8.57
C TRP A 73 -8.76 -6.68 7.43
N ILE A 74 -9.73 -7.57 7.23
CA ILE A 74 -9.75 -8.53 6.12
C ILE A 74 -9.76 -7.78 4.78
N ALA A 75 -10.58 -6.73 4.68
CA ALA A 75 -10.64 -5.90 3.49
C ALA A 75 -9.28 -5.27 3.18
N ASP A 76 -8.57 -4.69 4.14
CA ASP A 76 -7.27 -4.05 3.88
C ASP A 76 -6.16 -5.02 3.46
N VAL A 77 -6.27 -6.30 3.82
CA VAL A 77 -5.35 -7.36 3.36
C VAL A 77 -5.69 -7.80 1.94
N ILE A 78 -6.97 -7.98 1.63
CA ILE A 78 -7.43 -8.60 0.38
C ILE A 78 -7.60 -7.56 -0.73
N LEU A 79 -8.02 -6.35 -0.40
CA LEU A 79 -8.37 -5.30 -1.34
C LEU A 79 -7.20 -4.91 -2.26
N PRO A 80 -5.94 -4.76 -1.80
CA PRO A 80 -4.83 -4.46 -2.71
C PRO A 80 -4.68 -5.51 -3.83
N TYR A 81 -4.85 -6.78 -3.49
CA TYR A 81 -4.81 -7.87 -4.48
C TYR A 81 -6.01 -7.81 -5.44
N LEU A 82 -7.23 -7.66 -4.92
CA LEU A 82 -8.42 -7.60 -5.77
C LEU A 82 -8.40 -6.40 -6.72
N LEU A 83 -7.92 -5.25 -6.26
CA LEU A 83 -7.83 -4.04 -7.09
C LEU A 83 -6.81 -4.21 -8.21
N LEU A 84 -5.65 -4.83 -7.93
CA LEU A 84 -4.65 -5.15 -8.95
C LEU A 84 -5.23 -6.11 -9.99
N VAL A 85 -5.90 -7.18 -9.56
CA VAL A 85 -6.55 -8.16 -10.43
C VAL A 85 -7.66 -7.52 -11.26
N ALA A 86 -8.53 -6.73 -10.64
CA ALA A 86 -9.62 -6.03 -11.32
C ALA A 86 -9.06 -5.11 -12.41
N GLN A 87 -8.00 -4.37 -12.11
CA GLN A 87 -7.37 -3.49 -13.06
C GLN A 87 -6.79 -4.26 -14.26
N LEU A 88 -6.17 -5.41 -14.02
CA LEU A 88 -5.67 -6.28 -15.09
C LEU A 88 -6.81 -6.78 -15.95
N VAL A 89 -7.86 -7.36 -15.35
CA VAL A 89 -9.01 -7.91 -16.08
C VAL A 89 -9.69 -6.85 -16.94
N VAL A 90 -9.89 -5.65 -16.40
CA VAL A 90 -10.51 -4.53 -17.11
C VAL A 90 -9.68 -4.06 -18.32
N ASN A 91 -8.36 -4.13 -18.22
CA ASN A 91 -7.47 -3.70 -19.30
C ASN A 91 -7.19 -4.81 -20.31
N THR A 92 -7.12 -6.07 -19.88
CA THR A 92 -6.66 -7.18 -20.74
C THR A 92 -7.78 -8.12 -21.18
N ASN A 93 -8.95 -8.08 -20.55
CA ASN A 93 -10.05 -9.05 -20.73
C ASN A 93 -9.61 -10.51 -20.53
N PHE A 94 -8.67 -10.76 -19.62
CA PHE A 94 -8.27 -12.14 -19.30
C PHE A 94 -9.38 -12.92 -18.59
N ALA A 95 -9.46 -14.21 -18.92
CA ALA A 95 -10.29 -15.14 -18.17
C ALA A 95 -9.70 -15.38 -16.78
N LEU A 96 -10.55 -15.31 -15.75
CA LEU A 96 -10.18 -15.60 -14.38
C LEU A 96 -9.96 -17.11 -14.21
N SER A 97 -8.72 -17.56 -14.37
CA SER A 97 -8.30 -18.93 -14.07
C SER A 97 -7.59 -19.01 -12.71
N LEU A 98 -7.54 -20.20 -12.12
CA LEU A 98 -6.81 -20.43 -10.87
C LEU A 98 -5.32 -20.05 -10.99
N GLY A 99 -4.68 -20.42 -12.11
CA GLY A 99 -3.28 -20.08 -12.37
C GLY A 99 -3.06 -18.58 -12.50
N PHE A 100 -4.00 -17.86 -13.11
CA PHE A 100 -3.98 -16.40 -13.16
C PHE A 100 -4.02 -15.81 -11.74
N LEU A 101 -5.01 -16.18 -10.94
CA LEU A 101 -5.17 -15.68 -9.56
C LEU A 101 -3.93 -15.94 -8.70
N LEU A 102 -3.36 -17.15 -8.75
CA LEU A 102 -2.17 -17.50 -7.98
C LEU A 102 -0.93 -16.71 -8.42
N THR A 103 -0.75 -16.52 -9.72
CA THR A 103 0.38 -15.74 -10.26
C THR A 103 0.29 -14.30 -9.77
N TRP A 104 -0.88 -13.69 -9.89
CA TRP A 104 -1.10 -12.29 -9.52
C TRP A 104 -1.18 -12.05 -8.02
N PHE A 105 -1.45 -13.09 -7.25
CA PHE A 105 -1.33 -13.04 -5.80
C PHE A 105 0.13 -12.79 -5.38
N GLY A 106 1.08 -13.52 -5.97
CA GLY A 106 2.51 -13.26 -5.75
C GLY A 106 2.91 -11.85 -6.17
N VAL A 107 2.39 -11.38 -7.31
CA VAL A 107 2.64 -10.01 -7.77
C VAL A 107 2.10 -8.92 -6.83
N ALA A 108 0.93 -9.16 -6.23
CA ALA A 108 0.31 -8.21 -5.32
C ALA A 108 0.88 -8.28 -3.89
N TRP A 109 1.63 -9.34 -3.54
CA TRP A 109 2.11 -9.58 -2.18
C TRP A 109 2.86 -8.39 -1.57
N PRO A 110 3.80 -7.71 -2.26
CA PRO A 110 4.46 -6.53 -1.70
C PRO A 110 3.49 -5.39 -1.37
N LEU A 111 2.46 -5.19 -2.20
CA LEU A 111 1.44 -4.17 -1.98
C LEU A 111 0.52 -4.52 -0.81
N ILE A 112 0.21 -5.81 -0.64
CA ILE A 112 -0.53 -6.31 0.52
C ILE A 112 0.26 -6.03 1.80
N LEU A 113 1.55 -6.41 1.83
CA LEU A 113 2.42 -6.20 2.99
C LEU A 113 2.54 -4.71 3.36
N LEU A 114 2.71 -3.82 2.36
CA LEU A 114 2.76 -2.37 2.59
C LEU A 114 1.42 -1.81 3.06
N SER A 115 0.30 -2.30 2.55
CA SER A 115 -1.05 -1.88 2.97
C SER A 115 -1.31 -2.27 4.43
N VAL A 116 -0.92 -3.48 4.83
CA VAL A 116 -0.98 -3.93 6.22
C VAL A 116 -0.05 -3.08 7.11
N ALA A 117 1.13 -2.72 6.63
CA ALA A 117 2.04 -1.84 7.38
C ALA A 117 1.44 -0.43 7.60
N VAL A 118 0.77 0.17 6.60
CA VAL A 118 0.04 1.45 6.77
C VAL A 118 -1.02 1.34 7.86
N ARG A 119 -1.80 0.26 7.86
CA ARG A 119 -2.84 0.06 8.87
C ARG A 119 -2.25 -0.14 10.26
N LEU A 120 -1.21 -0.97 10.39
CA LEU A 120 -0.51 -1.18 11.66
C LEU A 120 0.08 0.12 12.20
N ALA A 121 0.50 1.04 11.35
CA ALA A 121 0.98 2.36 11.75
C ALA A 121 -0.04 3.12 12.60
N LYS A 122 -1.34 3.02 12.28
CA LYS A 122 -2.42 3.62 13.09
C LYS A 122 -2.49 3.00 14.47
N ASN A 123 -2.41 1.67 14.55
CA ASN A 123 -2.44 0.95 15.82
C ASN A 123 -1.21 1.27 16.68
N VAL A 124 -0.03 1.39 16.06
CA VAL A 124 1.21 1.79 16.74
C VAL A 124 1.08 3.18 17.37
N ARG A 125 0.45 4.14 16.67
CA ARG A 125 0.19 5.49 17.21
C ARG A 125 -0.73 5.47 18.42
N VAL A 126 -1.81 4.68 18.35
CA VAL A 126 -2.76 4.53 19.46
C VAL A 126 -2.05 3.91 20.68
N VAL A 127 -1.32 2.82 20.49
CA VAL A 127 -0.55 2.18 21.56
C VAL A 127 0.47 3.13 22.18
N ARG A 128 1.15 3.98 21.38
CA ARG A 128 2.09 4.98 21.90
C ARG A 128 1.38 6.07 22.71
N ALA A 129 0.22 6.54 22.25
CA ALA A 129 -0.58 7.53 22.97
C ALA A 129 -1.06 6.98 24.32
N GLU A 130 -1.49 5.72 24.34
CA GLU A 130 -1.92 5.01 25.56
C GLU A 130 -0.75 4.76 26.53
N GLU A 131 0.44 4.38 26.04
CA GLU A 131 1.67 4.23 26.84
C GLU A 131 2.12 5.53 27.52
N ILE A 132 1.86 6.69 26.89
CA ILE A 132 2.17 8.00 27.48
C ILE A 132 1.16 8.34 28.59
N SER A 133 -0.10 7.90 28.44
CA SER A 133 -1.16 8.19 29.40
C SER A 133 -1.22 7.25 30.61
N ASP A 134 -0.74 6.00 30.51
CA ASP A 134 -0.80 5.02 31.59
C ASP A 134 0.56 4.34 31.86
N PRO A 135 1.34 4.81 32.86
CA PRO A 135 2.69 4.33 33.15
C PRO A 135 2.73 2.95 33.84
N THR A 136 1.59 2.36 34.19
CA THR A 136 1.49 1.10 34.95
C THR A 136 1.91 -0.16 34.16
N GLY A 137 2.11 -0.05 32.84
CA GLY A 137 2.78 -1.07 32.03
C GLY A 137 1.92 -2.28 31.62
N ALA A 138 0.65 -2.35 32.04
CA ALA A 138 -0.27 -3.42 31.67
C ALA A 138 -0.57 -3.49 30.15
N ILE A 139 -0.63 -2.32 29.49
CA ILE A 139 -0.90 -2.21 28.04
C ILE A 139 0.32 -2.64 27.19
N LYS A 140 1.53 -2.54 27.76
CA LYS A 140 2.80 -2.96 27.11
C LYS A 140 2.82 -4.46 26.76
N ALA A 141 2.03 -5.28 27.47
CA ALA A 141 1.95 -6.72 27.26
C ALA A 141 1.03 -7.12 26.09
N SER A 142 -0.05 -6.37 25.83
CA SER A 142 -1.02 -6.72 24.77
C SER A 142 -0.49 -6.40 23.36
N SER A 143 0.39 -5.41 23.23
CA SER A 143 0.88 -4.89 21.94
C SER A 143 2.32 -5.31 21.60
N ARG A 144 2.90 -6.31 22.27
CA ARG A 144 4.33 -6.68 22.09
C ARG A 144 4.71 -6.99 20.63
N TRP A 145 3.75 -7.49 19.84
CA TRP A 145 3.97 -7.91 18.45
C TRP A 145 3.71 -6.82 17.40
N ILE A 146 2.98 -5.75 17.73
CA ILE A 146 2.55 -4.75 16.75
C ILE A 146 3.76 -3.97 16.19
N ARG A 147 4.69 -3.58 17.06
CA ARG A 147 5.91 -2.86 16.67
C ARG A 147 6.86 -3.70 15.79
N PRO A 148 7.27 -4.92 16.19
CA PRO A 148 8.16 -5.72 15.34
C PRO A 148 7.51 -6.09 14.01
N LEU A 149 6.19 -6.38 13.99
CA LEU A 149 5.46 -6.66 12.75
C LEU A 149 5.42 -5.45 11.81
N PHE A 150 5.14 -4.26 12.36
CA PHE A 150 5.19 -3.01 11.59
C PHE A 150 6.56 -2.76 10.96
N LEU A 151 7.64 -3.08 11.68
CA LEU A 151 9.01 -2.90 11.20
C LEU A 151 9.40 -3.94 10.14
N THR A 152 8.99 -5.20 10.29
CA THR A 152 9.41 -6.30 9.39
C THR A 152 8.67 -6.33 8.06
N LEU A 153 7.40 -5.91 8.04
CA LEU A 153 6.56 -5.94 6.84
C LEU A 153 7.15 -5.16 5.65
N PRO A 154 7.66 -3.92 5.81
CA PRO A 154 8.38 -3.24 4.74
C PRO A 154 9.57 -4.04 4.23
N PHE A 155 10.43 -4.58 5.10
CA PHE A 155 11.60 -5.37 4.67
C PHE A 155 11.21 -6.59 3.85
N LEU A 156 10.15 -7.31 4.26
CA LEU A 156 9.62 -8.44 3.50
C LEU A 156 9.09 -8.02 2.13
N ALA A 157 8.32 -6.94 2.07
CA ALA A 157 7.81 -6.41 0.81
C ALA A 157 8.96 -6.08 -0.15
N TYR A 158 10.00 -5.39 0.33
CA TYR A 158 11.14 -5.02 -0.49
C TYR A 158 12.02 -6.20 -0.88
N GLY A 159 12.22 -7.17 0.01
CA GLY A 159 12.95 -8.40 -0.30
C GLY A 159 12.29 -9.15 -1.46
N GLU A 160 10.97 -9.22 -1.46
CA GLU A 160 10.23 -9.91 -2.52
C GLU A 160 10.22 -9.14 -3.85
N ILE A 161 10.10 -7.80 -3.81
CA ILE A 161 10.27 -6.96 -5.00
C ILE A 161 11.63 -7.21 -5.66
N LEU A 162 12.69 -7.33 -4.85
CA LEU A 162 14.03 -7.62 -5.33
C LEU A 162 14.13 -9.02 -5.96
N LEU A 163 13.47 -10.03 -5.37
CA LEU A 163 13.38 -11.37 -5.96
C LEU A 163 12.62 -11.38 -7.30
N TYR A 164 11.52 -10.65 -7.43
CA TYR A 164 10.77 -10.54 -8.69
C TYR A 164 11.53 -9.76 -9.77
N THR A 165 12.40 -8.83 -9.35
CA THR A 165 13.35 -8.18 -10.26
C THR A 165 14.35 -9.20 -10.80
N LEU A 166 15.06 -9.87 -9.90
CA LEU A 166 16.18 -10.75 -10.25
C LEU A 166 15.73 -11.96 -11.07
N SER A 167 14.49 -12.43 -10.84
CA SER A 167 13.89 -13.53 -11.62
C SER A 167 13.44 -13.13 -13.02
N GLY A 168 13.53 -11.85 -13.40
CA GLY A 168 13.13 -11.37 -14.73
C GLY A 168 11.62 -11.39 -14.97
N TYR A 169 10.82 -11.70 -13.94
CA TYR A 169 9.37 -11.79 -14.04
C TYR A 169 8.69 -10.40 -14.10
N MET A 170 9.40 -9.33 -13.69
CA MET A 170 8.87 -7.96 -13.64
C MET A 170 9.82 -6.80 -14.02
N PRO A 171 10.56 -6.80 -15.14
CA PRO A 171 11.55 -5.76 -15.45
C PRO A 171 11.14 -4.31 -15.15
N VAL A 172 10.00 -3.81 -15.66
CA VAL A 172 9.67 -2.37 -15.53
C VAL A 172 9.03 -1.98 -14.19
N LEU A 173 8.20 -2.86 -13.61
CA LEU A 173 7.72 -2.69 -12.23
C LEU A 173 8.89 -2.65 -11.24
N SER A 174 9.88 -3.51 -11.49
CA SER A 174 11.09 -3.60 -10.71
C SER A 174 11.98 -2.37 -10.84
N TRP A 175 12.11 -1.78 -12.03
CA TRP A 175 12.89 -0.56 -12.22
C TRP A 175 12.35 0.62 -11.42
N ALA A 176 11.03 0.84 -11.41
CA ALA A 176 10.43 1.90 -10.59
C ALA A 176 10.65 1.65 -9.08
N MET A 177 10.59 0.40 -8.63
CA MET A 177 10.83 0.06 -7.23
C MET A 177 12.32 0.01 -6.84
N ILE A 178 13.23 -0.26 -7.79
CA ILE A 178 14.69 -0.17 -7.63
C ILE A 178 15.16 1.28 -7.61
N VAL A 179 14.60 2.14 -8.45
CA VAL A 179 14.93 3.58 -8.41
C VAL A 179 14.48 4.19 -7.08
N LEU A 180 13.38 3.70 -6.51
CA LEU A 180 12.90 4.10 -5.18
C LEU A 180 13.62 3.39 -4.02
N PHE A 181 14.37 2.32 -4.29
CA PHE A 181 15.06 1.50 -3.28
C PHE A 181 15.99 2.30 -2.37
N PRO A 182 16.84 3.24 -2.85
CA PRO A 182 17.71 4.02 -1.96
C PRO A 182 16.91 4.95 -1.04
N LEU A 183 15.82 5.52 -1.53
CA LEU A 183 15.00 6.47 -0.77
C LEU A 183 14.18 5.78 0.32
N VAL A 184 13.70 4.58 0.00
CA VAL A 184 13.00 3.67 0.91
C VAL A 184 13.97 3.05 1.91
N LEU A 185 15.13 2.57 1.47
CA LEU A 185 16.15 1.95 2.32
C LEU A 185 16.73 2.98 3.29
N ALA A 186 16.98 4.21 2.84
CA ALA A 186 17.35 5.33 3.71
C ALA A 186 16.27 5.62 4.76
N GLN A 187 14.99 5.50 4.39
CA GLN A 187 13.87 5.64 5.32
C GLN A 187 13.78 4.46 6.31
N ALA A 188 13.99 3.22 5.86
CA ALA A 188 13.98 2.03 6.70
C ALA A 188 15.23 1.91 7.62
N LEU A 189 16.38 2.41 7.18
CA LEU A 189 17.58 2.52 8.00
C LEU A 189 17.46 3.63 9.03
N ALA A 190 16.87 4.77 8.67
CA ALA A 190 16.52 5.82 9.63
C ALA A 190 15.55 5.31 10.71
N VAL A 191 14.62 4.41 10.36
CA VAL A 191 13.73 3.72 11.31
C VAL A 191 14.50 2.81 12.28
N GLY A 192 15.53 2.11 11.83
CA GLY A 192 16.36 1.26 12.68
C GLY A 192 17.29 2.03 13.63
N LEU A 193 17.56 3.29 13.32
CA LEU A 193 18.51 4.16 14.02
C LEU A 193 17.86 5.24 14.91
N GLU A 194 16.65 5.71 14.60
CA GLU A 194 15.90 6.68 15.41
C GLU A 194 14.73 6.02 16.16
N SER A 195 14.69 6.19 17.49
CA SER A 195 13.66 5.60 18.39
C SER A 195 12.28 6.26 18.29
N ASP A 196 12.04 7.13 17.30
CA ASP A 196 10.92 8.07 17.32
C ASP A 196 9.76 7.65 16.41
N LEU A 197 9.00 6.66 16.88
CA LEU A 197 7.92 5.98 16.13
C LEU A 197 6.85 6.91 15.51
N ASP A 198 6.55 8.07 16.09
CA ASP A 198 5.54 8.99 15.53
C ASP A 198 5.95 9.59 14.18
N ARG A 199 7.26 9.85 14.00
CA ARG A 199 7.82 10.34 12.74
C ARG A 199 7.80 9.25 11.65
N LEU A 200 7.74 7.99 12.08
CA LEU A 200 7.95 6.80 11.25
C LEU A 200 6.64 6.15 10.80
N ALA A 201 5.53 6.39 11.49
CA ALA A 201 4.23 5.82 11.14
C ALA A 201 3.68 6.27 9.77
N ASP A 202 4.15 7.40 9.22
CA ASP A 202 3.78 7.80 7.85
C ASP A 202 4.55 7.02 6.77
N LEU A 203 5.67 6.36 7.10
CA LEU A 203 6.61 5.85 6.09
C LEU A 203 6.01 4.83 5.12
N PRO A 204 5.18 3.86 5.56
CA PRO A 204 4.56 2.94 4.60
C PRO A 204 3.62 3.65 3.61
N ALA A 205 2.90 4.69 4.04
CA ALA A 205 2.05 5.49 3.17
C ALA A 205 2.89 6.32 2.19
N ARG A 206 4.01 6.88 2.67
CA ARG A 206 5.00 7.59 1.85
C ARG A 206 5.62 6.67 0.79
N ASN A 207 5.90 5.43 1.16
CA ASN A 207 6.43 4.42 0.26
C ASN A 207 5.42 4.04 -0.82
N LEU A 208 4.15 3.78 -0.46
CA LEU A 208 3.10 3.53 -1.44
C LEU A 208 2.84 4.74 -2.36
N PHE A 209 2.89 5.97 -1.81
CA PHE A 209 2.80 7.19 -2.59
C PHE A 209 3.90 7.29 -3.65
N LEU A 210 5.15 7.06 -3.23
CA LEU A 210 6.30 7.09 -4.13
C LEU A 210 6.18 6.00 -5.20
N THR A 211 5.80 4.78 -4.81
CA THR A 211 5.57 3.67 -5.73
C THR A 211 4.50 4.05 -6.76
N ALA A 212 3.34 4.54 -6.33
CA ALA A 212 2.28 4.99 -7.23
C ALA A 212 2.75 6.11 -8.16
N GLY A 213 3.44 7.12 -7.63
CA GLY A 213 3.98 8.24 -8.40
C GLY A 213 4.99 7.82 -9.46
N ALA A 214 5.90 6.89 -9.12
CA ALA A 214 6.85 6.34 -10.07
C ALA A 214 6.15 5.54 -11.18
N MET A 215 5.09 4.78 -10.85
CA MET A 215 4.31 4.04 -11.84
C MET A 215 3.54 4.96 -12.80
N VAL A 216 2.99 6.07 -12.30
CA VAL A 216 2.39 7.11 -13.16
C VAL A 216 3.44 7.70 -14.10
N LEU A 217 4.63 8.01 -13.59
CA LEU A 217 5.71 8.58 -14.39
C LEU A 217 6.17 7.61 -15.49
N VAL A 218 6.29 6.32 -15.16
CA VAL A 218 6.54 5.26 -16.15
C VAL A 218 5.45 5.25 -17.20
N LEU A 219 4.17 5.20 -16.82
CA LEU A 219 3.03 5.25 -17.76
C LEU A 219 3.07 6.47 -18.69
N VAL A 220 3.42 7.65 -18.18
CA VAL A 220 3.50 8.89 -18.97
C VAL A 220 4.64 8.86 -19.97
N ILE A 221 5.86 8.48 -19.55
CA ILE A 221 7.04 8.45 -20.43
C ILE A 221 6.90 7.44 -21.56
N SER A 222 6.12 6.40 -21.31
CA SER A 222 6.08 5.22 -22.14
C SER A 222 4.88 5.22 -23.10
N SER A 223 3.89 6.08 -22.85
CA SER A 223 2.79 6.42 -23.76
C SER A 223 3.08 7.58 -24.72
N SER A 224 4.23 8.25 -24.56
CA SER A 224 4.78 9.28 -25.46
C SER A 224 5.81 8.72 -26.43
#